data_AF-A0A815XVB4-F1
#
_entry.id   AF-A0A815XVB4-F1
#
_cell.length_a   1.000
_cell.length_b   1.000
_cell.length_c   1.000
_cell.angle_alpha   90.00
_cell.angle_beta   90.00
_cell.angle_gamma   90.00
#
_symmetry.space_group_name_H-M   'P 1'
#
loop_
_entity.id
_entity.type
_entity.pdbx_description
1 polymer ?
#
loop_
_entity_poly.entity_id
_entity_poly.type
_entity_poly.pdbx_seq_one_letter_code
_entity_poly.pdbx_strand_id
1 'polypeptide(L)'
;TDYGIAITGVVDKDRVTLPVHLAVSSRDESDPVLNARSREMDGTVTVNNLAIGNTYVLLRYASYEFTPTEGDANDFIHSRFDVKHEFIAVNSTYVYEDPKKISSTGSVYYRCVLKPDVVRNLSE
;
A
#
# COMPACT_ATOMS: atom_id res chain seq x y z
N THR A 1 8.65 19.86 7.31
CA THR A 1 9.49 19.44 6.19
C THR A 1 9.29 17.96 5.97
N ASP A 2 8.46 17.63 4.99
CA ASP A 2 8.03 16.26 4.73
C ASP A 2 8.90 15.70 3.62
N TYR A 3 9.89 14.90 3.99
CA TYR A 3 10.76 14.20 3.05
C TYR A 3 10.12 12.85 2.71
N GLY A 4 8.97 12.91 2.05
CA GLY A 4 8.49 11.77 1.26
C GLY A 4 9.10 11.89 -0.13
N ILE A 5 10.09 11.08 -0.46
CA ILE A 5 10.47 10.91 -1.87
C ILE A 5 9.31 10.15 -2.52
N ALA A 6 8.45 10.87 -3.23
CA ALA A 6 7.54 10.27 -4.18
C ALA A 6 8.40 9.74 -5.34
N ILE A 7 8.78 8.47 -5.26
CA ILE A 7 9.39 7.76 -6.41
C ILE A 7 8.32 7.76 -7.50
N THR A 8 8.48 8.61 -8.51
CA THR A 8 7.67 8.66 -9.74
C THR A 8 7.79 7.39 -10.60
N GLY A 9 8.50 6.36 -10.14
CA GLY A 9 8.86 5.18 -10.92
C GLY A 9 7.88 4.02 -10.88
N VAL A 10 7.04 3.90 -9.84
CA VAL A 10 6.01 2.84 -9.78
C VAL A 10 4.67 3.52 -10.01
N VAL A 11 4.39 3.85 -11.26
CA VAL A 11 3.09 4.34 -11.70
C VAL A 11 2.28 3.14 -12.17
N ASP A 12 1.10 2.98 -11.61
CA ASP A 12 0.09 2.12 -12.20
C ASP A 12 -0.39 2.76 -13.50
N LYS A 13 0.05 2.20 -14.63
CA LYS A 13 -0.19 2.75 -15.97
C LYS A 13 -1.67 2.74 -16.33
N ASP A 14 -2.39 1.74 -15.82
CA ASP A 14 -3.79 1.48 -16.16
C ASP A 14 -4.76 2.22 -15.22
N ARG A 15 -4.24 2.91 -14.19
CA ARG A 15 -5.01 3.72 -13.22
C ARG A 15 -6.09 2.92 -12.49
N VAL A 16 -5.84 1.63 -12.28
CA VAL A 16 -6.70 0.69 -11.56
C VAL A 16 -6.59 0.86 -10.04
N THR A 17 -5.45 1.36 -9.57
CA THR A 17 -5.09 1.52 -8.16
C THR A 17 -5.51 2.89 -7.63
N LEU A 18 -5.93 2.90 -6.36
CA LEU A 18 -6.33 4.11 -5.66
C LEU A 18 -5.11 4.84 -5.08
N PRO A 19 -5.19 6.18 -4.91
CA PRO A 19 -4.13 6.95 -4.25
C PRO A 19 -3.91 6.49 -2.81
N VAL A 20 -2.65 6.21 -2.47
CA VAL A 20 -2.21 5.79 -1.15
C VAL A 20 -1.11 6.73 -0.64
N HIS A 21 -1.19 7.11 0.63
CA HIS A 21 -0.18 7.91 1.32
C HIS A 21 0.35 7.15 2.54
N LEU A 22 1.67 7.09 2.73
CA LEU A 22 2.31 6.49 3.90
C LEU A 22 2.90 7.60 4.79
N ALA A 23 2.52 7.60 6.06
CA ALA A 23 3.22 8.31 7.12
C ALA A 23 3.99 7.30 7.97
N VAL A 24 5.17 7.67 8.47
CA VAL A 24 5.95 6.84 9.40
C VAL A 24 6.16 7.54 10.74
N SER A 25 6.12 6.78 11.84
CA SER A 25 6.47 7.30 13.16
C SER A 25 8.01 7.46 13.25
N SER A 26 8.45 8.61 13.76
CA SER A 26 9.86 9.07 13.90
C SER A 26 10.50 9.75 12.67
N ARG A 27 10.96 10.99 12.92
CA ARG A 27 11.64 11.93 12.00
C ARG A 27 13.14 12.06 12.27
N ASP A 28 13.70 11.22 13.16
CA ASP A 28 15.12 11.26 13.52
C ASP A 28 15.92 10.35 12.58
N GLU A 29 16.31 10.88 11.42
CA GLU A 29 17.49 10.40 10.71
C GLU A 29 18.70 10.66 11.61
N SER A 30 19.04 9.69 12.46
CA SER A 30 20.20 9.84 13.34
C SER A 30 21.46 9.97 12.48
N ASP A 31 22.20 11.04 12.72
CA ASP A 31 23.51 11.43 12.17
C ASP A 31 24.27 10.30 11.44
N PRO A 32 24.64 10.46 10.15
CA PRO A 32 25.34 9.43 9.36
C PRO A 32 26.73 9.05 9.92
N VAL A 33 27.20 9.68 10.99
CA VAL A 33 28.54 9.49 11.57
C VAL A 33 28.65 8.28 12.51
N LEU A 34 27.58 7.59 12.92
CA LEU A 34 27.69 6.53 13.93
C LEU A 34 26.83 5.29 13.63
N ASN A 35 27.39 4.26 12.98
CA ASN A 35 26.99 2.84 13.07
C ASN A 35 25.50 2.57 13.40
N ALA A 36 24.58 3.25 12.71
CA ALA A 36 23.19 3.30 13.13
C ALA A 36 22.52 1.98 12.73
N ARG A 37 22.23 1.14 13.72
CA ARG A 37 21.43 -0.07 13.55
C ARG A 37 20.10 0.31 12.90
N SER A 38 19.64 -0.49 11.94
CA SER A 38 18.34 -0.34 11.32
C SER A 38 17.26 -0.15 12.38
N ARG A 39 16.43 0.89 12.25
CA ARG A 39 15.34 1.18 13.18
C ARG A 39 14.02 0.70 12.61
N GLU A 40 13.15 0.25 13.49
CA GLU A 40 11.79 -0.14 13.15
C GLU A 40 10.85 1.05 13.38
N MET A 41 10.13 1.45 12.32
CA MET A 41 9.16 2.54 12.33
C MET A 41 7.74 1.99 12.20
N ASP A 42 6.77 2.64 12.82
CA ASP A 42 5.35 2.36 12.57
C ASP A 42 4.90 3.03 11.29
N GLY A 43 4.12 2.34 10.47
CA GLY A 43 3.53 2.88 9.26
C GLY A 43 2.04 3.15 9.43
N THR A 44 1.58 4.33 8.98
CA THR A 44 0.16 4.64 8.83
C THR A 44 -0.12 4.92 7.36
N VAL A 45 -1.00 4.12 6.77
CA VAL A 45 -1.38 4.19 5.36
C VAL A 45 -2.76 4.79 5.23
N THR A 46 -2.88 5.86 4.46
CA THR A 46 -4.15 6.52 4.13
C THR A 46 -4.49 6.26 2.68
N VAL A 47 -5.64 5.63 2.44
CA VAL A 47 -6.23 5.44 1.10
C VAL A 47 -7.31 6.49 0.88
N ASN A 48 -7.34 7.10 -0.31
CA ASN A 48 -8.30 8.13 -0.68
C ASN A 48 -9.14 7.71 -1.89
N ASN A 49 -10.20 8.48 -2.17
CA ASN A 49 -11.12 8.29 -3.31
C ASN A 49 -11.86 6.95 -3.29
N LEU A 50 -12.19 6.45 -2.09
CA LEU A 50 -12.98 5.24 -1.94
C LEU A 50 -14.46 5.53 -2.22
N ALA A 51 -15.13 4.59 -2.86
CA ALA A 51 -16.59 4.58 -2.97
C ALA A 51 -17.17 3.76 -1.82
N ILE A 52 -18.08 4.36 -1.06
CA ILE A 52 -18.70 3.73 0.11
C ILE A 52 -19.49 2.49 -0.31
N GLY A 53 -19.40 1.42 0.48
CA GLY A 53 -20.08 0.15 0.25
C GLY A 53 -19.26 -0.86 -0.56
N ASN A 54 -18.21 -0.42 -1.25
CA ASN A 54 -17.33 -1.32 -2.00
C ASN A 54 -16.30 -2.00 -1.10
N THR A 55 -15.92 -3.23 -1.49
CA THR A 55 -14.80 -3.94 -0.87
C THR A 55 -13.51 -3.60 -1.60
N TYR A 56 -12.45 -3.32 -0.86
CA TYR A 56 -11.14 -2.99 -1.36
C TYR A 56 -10.08 -3.94 -0.80
N VAL A 57 -8.97 -4.08 -1.52
CA VAL A 57 -7.80 -4.84 -1.10
C VAL A 57 -6.60 -3.91 -1.07
N LEU A 58 -6.01 -3.73 0.12
CA LEU A 58 -4.72 -3.08 0.31
C LEU A 58 -3.61 -4.14 0.33
N LEU A 59 -2.62 -3.96 -0.52
CA LEU A 59 -1.50 -4.86 -0.75
C LEU A 59 -0.20 -4.14 -0.36
N ARG A 60 0.66 -4.82 0.39
CA ARG A 60 2.00 -4.36 0.77
C ARG A 60 3.07 -5.22 0.10
N TYR A 61 4.10 -4.59 -0.42
CA TYR A 61 5.26 -5.23 -1.04
C TYR A 61 6.55 -4.72 -0.38
N ALA A 62 7.51 -5.61 -0.17
CA ALA A 62 8.83 -5.31 0.37
C ALA A 62 9.86 -4.97 -0.71
N SER A 63 9.53 -5.13 -1.99
CA SER A 63 10.39 -4.80 -3.13
C SER A 63 9.58 -4.25 -4.29
N TYR A 64 10.15 -3.27 -4.98
CA TYR A 64 9.56 -2.72 -6.21
C TYR A 64 9.53 -3.76 -7.34
N GLU A 65 10.46 -4.72 -7.34
CA GLU A 65 10.55 -5.77 -8.37
C GLU A 65 9.31 -6.67 -8.38
N PHE A 66 8.61 -6.79 -7.24
CA PHE A 66 7.38 -7.55 -7.12
C PHE A 66 6.13 -6.69 -7.14
N THR A 67 6.27 -5.36 -7.21
CA THR A 67 5.13 -4.44 -7.23
C THR A 67 4.65 -4.29 -8.68
N PRO A 68 3.45 -4.79 -9.03
CA PRO A 68 2.96 -4.65 -10.40
C PRO A 68 2.74 -3.17 -10.77
N THR A 69 2.93 -2.85 -12.05
CA THR A 69 2.77 -1.49 -12.61
C THR A 69 1.67 -1.42 -13.68
N GLU A 70 1.09 -2.56 -14.03
CA GLU A 70 0.07 -2.75 -15.07
C GLU A 70 -0.76 -4.00 -14.72
N GLY A 71 -1.92 -4.12 -15.34
CA GLY A 71 -2.89 -5.20 -15.10
C GLY A 71 -4.19 -4.72 -14.47
N ASP A 72 -5.16 -5.62 -14.36
CA ASP A 72 -6.44 -5.35 -13.73
C ASP A 72 -6.41 -5.61 -12.22
N ALA A 73 -7.51 -5.32 -11.53
CA ALA A 73 -7.59 -5.50 -10.08
C ALA A 73 -7.33 -6.95 -9.63
N ASN A 74 -7.71 -7.96 -10.43
CA ASN A 74 -7.41 -9.36 -10.13
C ASN A 74 -5.92 -9.65 -10.29
N ASP A 75 -5.24 -9.08 -11.29
CA ASP A 75 -3.79 -9.24 -11.44
C ASP A 75 -3.05 -8.75 -10.20
N PHE A 76 -3.43 -7.58 -9.66
CA PHE A 76 -2.89 -7.09 -8.39
C PHE A 76 -3.22 -8.03 -7.22
N ILE A 77 -4.47 -8.47 -7.09
CA ILE A 77 -4.93 -9.33 -5.98
C ILE A 77 -4.24 -10.70 -5.97
N HIS A 78 -3.82 -11.23 -7.13
CA HIS A 78 -3.12 -12.51 -7.26
C HIS A 78 -1.60 -12.36 -7.41
N SER A 79 -1.08 -11.14 -7.33
CA SER A 79 0.35 -10.87 -7.38
C SER A 79 1.09 -11.32 -6.11
N ARG A 80 2.42 -11.23 -6.14
CA ARG A 80 3.28 -11.60 -5.01
C ARG A 80 3.40 -10.46 -4.00
N PHE A 81 2.46 -10.37 -3.07
CA PHE A 81 2.48 -9.41 -1.95
C PHE A 81 3.00 -10.04 -0.64
N ASP A 82 3.42 -9.20 0.30
CA ASP A 82 3.83 -9.59 1.66
C ASP A 82 2.70 -9.50 2.69
N VAL A 83 1.75 -8.60 2.46
CA VAL A 83 0.53 -8.43 3.27
C VAL A 83 -0.63 -8.11 2.33
N LYS A 84 -1.77 -8.72 2.61
CA LYS A 84 -3.06 -8.43 2.00
C LYS A 84 -4.05 -8.10 3.11
N HIS A 85 -4.71 -6.95 2.98
CA HIS A 85 -5.72 -6.48 3.91
C HIS A 85 -6.99 -6.11 3.15
N GLU A 86 -8.08 -6.81 3.43
CA GLU A 86 -9.38 -6.54 2.82
C GLU A 86 -10.24 -5.70 3.76
N PHE A 87 -10.93 -4.69 3.22
CA PHE A 87 -11.82 -3.84 4.00
C PHE A 87 -12.99 -3.34 3.16
N ILE A 88 -14.11 -3.02 3.83
CA ILE A 88 -15.26 -2.37 3.21
C ILE A 88 -15.16 -0.87 3.47
N ALA A 89 -15.26 -0.05 2.43
CA ALA A 89 -15.22 1.39 2.58
C ALA A 89 -16.51 1.90 3.21
N VAL A 90 -16.40 2.48 4.41
CA VAL A 90 -17.51 3.19 5.08
C VAL A 90 -17.43 4.71 4.89
N ASN A 91 -16.28 5.21 4.43
CA ASN A 91 -15.99 6.60 4.12
C ASN A 91 -15.20 6.69 2.80
N SER A 92 -15.01 7.90 2.28
CA SER A 92 -14.16 8.15 1.10
C SER A 92 -12.66 8.02 1.39
N THR A 93 -12.29 7.90 2.66
CA THR A 93 -10.92 7.68 3.13
C THR A 93 -10.87 6.47 4.08
N TYR A 94 -9.74 5.77 4.07
CA TYR A 94 -9.46 4.66 4.97
C TYR A 94 -8.06 4.79 5.54
N VAL A 95 -7.94 4.61 6.86
CA VAL A 95 -6.67 4.64 7.58
C VAL A 95 -6.35 3.22 8.03
N TYR A 96 -5.17 2.76 7.66
CA TYR A 96 -4.62 1.46 8.01
C TYR A 96 -3.32 1.65 8.78
N GLU A 97 -3.27 1.14 10.00
CA GLU A 97 -2.02 1.03 10.77
C GLU A 97 -1.32 -0.26 10.34
N ASP A 98 -0.15 -0.16 9.72
CA ASP A 98 0.62 -1.33 9.29
C ASP A 98 1.14 -2.08 10.53
N PRO A 99 0.67 -3.32 10.80
CA PRO A 99 1.15 -4.09 11.93
C PRO A 99 2.60 -4.55 11.72
N LYS A 100 3.13 -4.50 10.48
CA LYS A 100 4.53 -4.79 10.20
C LYS A 100 5.35 -3.52 10.28
N LYS A 101 6.39 -3.55 11.13
CA LYS A 101 7.37 -2.46 11.20
C LYS A 101 8.07 -2.25 9.86
N ILE A 102 8.37 -0.99 9.57
CA ILE A 102 9.12 -0.58 8.39
C ILE A 102 10.56 -0.32 8.85
N SER A 103 11.50 -1.08 8.28
CA SER A 103 12.92 -0.85 8.50
C SER A 103 13.35 0.48 7.88
N SER A 104 14.09 1.30 8.62
CA SER A 104 14.63 2.58 8.14
C SER A 104 15.63 2.44 6.99
N THR A 105 16.10 1.22 6.71
CA THR A 105 17.00 0.89 5.60
C THR A 105 16.30 0.12 4.48
N GLY A 106 15.00 -0.13 4.62
CA GLY A 106 14.20 -0.89 3.66
C GLY A 106 13.22 -0.01 2.88
N SER A 107 12.61 -0.60 1.86
CA SER A 107 11.54 0.01 1.08
C SER A 107 10.26 -0.79 1.23
N VAL A 108 9.13 -0.11 1.28
CA VAL A 108 7.82 -0.74 1.23
C VAL A 108 6.93 0.00 0.23
N TYR A 109 6.11 -0.76 -0.48
CA TYR A 109 5.21 -0.25 -1.50
C TYR A 109 3.79 -0.69 -1.19
N TYR A 110 2.83 0.20 -1.46
CA TYR A 110 1.42 -0.07 -1.24
C TYR A 110 0.63 0.10 -2.53
N ARG A 111 -0.31 -0.82 -2.75
CA ARG A 111 -1.33 -0.73 -3.79
C ARG A 111 -2.69 -1.02 -3.19
N CYS A 112 -3.66 -0.16 -3.47
CA CYS A 112 -5.04 -0.42 -3.11
C CYS A 112 -5.87 -0.57 -4.37
N VAL A 113 -6.64 -1.64 -4.49
CA VAL A 113 -7.52 -1.91 -5.64
C VAL A 113 -8.93 -2.23 -5.17
N LEU A 114 -9.92 -1.92 -6.02
CA LEU A 114 -11.28 -2.41 -5.82
C LEU A 114 -11.25 -3.94 -5.91
N LYS A 115 -11.87 -4.64 -4.96
CA LYS A 115 -12.09 -6.08 -5.08
C LYS A 115 -13.29 -6.28 -6.01
N PRO A 116 -13.11 -6.87 -7.21
CA PRO A 116 -14.24 -7.16 -8.08
C PRO A 116 -15.20 -8.09 -7.34
N ASP A 117 -16.49 -7.80 -7.40
CA ASP A 117 -17.48 -8.76 -6.93
C ASP A 117 -17.28 -10.05 -7.71
N VAL A 118 -17.13 -11.17 -6.98
CA VAL A 118 -17.29 -12.47 -7.59
C VAL A 118 -18.77 -12.56 -7.93
N VAL A 119 -19.13 -12.22 -9.18
CA VAL A 119 -20.44 -12.54 -9.71
C VAL A 119 -20.58 -14.05 -9.58
N ARG A 120 -21.24 -14.50 -8.53
CA ARG A 120 -21.73 -15.86 -8.43
C ARG A 120 -22.78 -15.96 -9.51
N ASN A 121 -22.36 -16.40 -10.70
CA ASN A 121 -23.28 -16.97 -11.65
C ASN A 121 -23.94 -18.15 -10.93
N LEU A 122 -25.11 -17.90 -10.35
CA LEU A 122 -26.06 -18.94 -10.02
C LEU A 122 -26.50 -19.46 -11.38
N SER A 123 -25.83 -20.52 -11.83
CA SER A 123 -26.29 -21.32 -12.96
C SER A 123 -27.74 -21.71 -12.70
N GLU A 124 -28.58 -21.48 -13.70
CA GLU A 124 -30.00 -21.87 -13.79
C GLU A 124 -30.24 -23.35 -13.48
#